data_AF-A0A345VF34-F1
#
_entry.id   AF-A0A345VF34-F1
#
_cell.length_a   1.000
_cell.length_b   1.000
_cell.length_c   1.000
_cell.angle_alpha   90.00
_cell.angle_beta   90.00
_cell.angle_gamma   90.00
#
_symmetry.space_group_name_H-M   'P 1'
#
loop_
_entity.id
_entity.type
_entity.pdbx_description
1 polymer ?
#
loop_
_entity_poly.entity_id
_entity_poly.type
_entity_poly.pdbx_seq_one_letter_code
_entity_poly.pdbx_strand_id
1 'polypeptide(L)'
;MFGRSPLSEDQREAAVAWFEKGIADAATARVMGVARSPVKGLYLRWRIHGRGVLVAKQTKQVYSFELKLALVERFIAGETAQALAAEAGLSSSGLLKN
;
A
#
# COMPACT_ATOMS: atom_id res chain seq x y z
N MET A 1 -7.29 -10.25 -15.32
CA MET A 1 -5.89 -10.74 -15.29
C MET A 1 -5.14 -9.91 -14.27
N PHE A 2 -4.82 -10.45 -13.08
CA PHE A 2 -4.03 -9.71 -12.09
C PHE A 2 -2.60 -9.59 -12.61
N GLY A 3 -2.20 -8.38 -13.01
CA GLY A 3 -0.83 -8.14 -13.49
C GLY A 3 0.15 -8.58 -12.39
N ARG A 4 1.02 -9.54 -12.72
CA ARG A 4 2.12 -9.94 -11.84
C ARG A 4 2.86 -8.67 -11.42
N SER A 5 3.14 -8.54 -10.12
CA SER A 5 3.98 -7.43 -9.65
C SER A 5 5.29 -7.44 -10.45
N PRO A 6 5.82 -6.29 -10.88
CA PRO A 6 7.14 -6.23 -11.51
C PRO A 6 8.26 -6.66 -10.56
N LEU A 7 7.98 -6.75 -9.25
CA LEU A 7 8.94 -7.22 -8.25
C LEU A 7 8.78 -8.72 -8.02
N SER A 8 9.91 -9.44 -8.07
CA SER A 8 10.00 -10.81 -7.57
C SER A 8 9.67 -10.89 -6.07
N GLU A 9 9.46 -12.09 -5.56
CA GLU A 9 9.22 -12.30 -4.13
C GLU A 9 10.40 -11.80 -3.27
N ASP A 10 11.61 -12.21 -3.61
CA ASP A 10 12.84 -11.76 -2.96
C ASP A 10 12.99 -10.23 -2.99
N GLN A 11 12.62 -9.59 -4.11
CA GLN A 11 12.64 -8.13 -4.22
C GLN A 11 11.59 -7.48 -3.31
N ARG A 12 10.40 -8.08 -3.16
CA ARG A 12 9.40 -7.56 -2.21
C ARG A 12 9.87 -7.70 -0.78
N GLU A 13 10.47 -8.84 -0.41
CA GLU A 13 11.02 -9.06 0.93
C GLU A 13 12.15 -8.08 1.24
N ALA A 14 13.12 -7.93 0.34
CA ALA A 14 14.22 -6.99 0.48
C ALA A 14 13.72 -5.55 0.63
N ALA A 15 12.72 -5.15 -0.16
CA ALA A 15 12.12 -3.82 -0.05
C ALA A 15 11.45 -3.61 1.31
N VAL A 16 10.69 -4.59 1.81
CA VAL A 16 10.07 -4.52 3.15
C VAL A 16 11.11 -4.43 4.25
N ALA A 17 12.23 -5.15 4.15
CA ALA A 17 13.33 -5.04 5.11
C ALA A 17 13.94 -3.62 5.15
N TRP A 18 14.01 -2.92 4.02
CA TRP A 18 14.42 -1.50 3.99
C TRP A 18 13.37 -0.58 4.60
N PHE A 19 12.08 -0.84 4.36
CA PHE A 19 10.98 -0.05 4.95
C PHE A 19 10.96 -0.16 6.48
N GLU A 20 11.17 -1.37 7.02
CA GLU A 20 11.27 -1.62 8.46
C GLU A 20 12.46 -0.87 9.10
N LYS A 21 13.51 -0.58 8.33
CA LYS A 21 14.63 0.30 8.74
C LYS A 21 14.31 1.80 8.60
N GLY A 22 13.08 2.16 8.26
CA GLY A 22 12.66 3.55 8.06
C GLY A 22 13.04 4.16 6.71
N ILE A 23 13.50 3.35 5.75
CA ILE A 23 13.92 3.85 4.43
C ILE A 23 12.73 3.87 3.48
N ALA A 24 12.46 5.03 2.87
CA ALA A 24 11.32 5.23 1.98
C ALA A 24 11.55 4.71 0.54
N ASP A 25 10.47 4.65 -0.24
CA ASP A 25 10.41 4.06 -1.60
C ASP A 25 11.50 4.53 -2.56
N ALA A 26 11.80 5.83 -2.57
CA ALA A 26 12.77 6.41 -3.49
C ALA A 26 14.19 5.91 -3.21
N ALA A 27 14.59 5.86 -1.94
CA ALA A 27 15.91 5.39 -1.52
C ALA A 27 16.03 3.88 -1.68
N THR A 28 15.00 3.12 -1.30
CA THR A 28 14.95 1.66 -1.48
C THR A 28 15.09 1.26 -2.95
N ALA A 29 14.36 1.93 -3.86
CA ALA A 29 14.46 1.66 -5.29
C ALA A 29 15.88 1.91 -5.84
N ARG A 30 16.53 2.99 -5.38
CA ARG A 30 17.90 3.33 -5.76
C ARG A 30 18.90 2.28 -5.25
N VAL A 31 18.80 1.87 -3.98
CA VAL A 31 19.69 0.87 -3.38
C VAL A 31 19.55 -0.49 -4.06
N MET A 32 18.32 -0.86 -4.43
CA MET A 32 18.03 -2.15 -5.08
C MET A 32 18.25 -2.14 -6.60
N GLY A 33 18.51 -0.99 -7.22
CA GLY A 33 18.67 -0.87 -8.67
C GLY A 33 17.39 -1.17 -9.47
N VAL A 34 16.21 -0.93 -8.90
CA VAL A 34 14.91 -1.21 -9.55
C VAL A 34 14.11 0.06 -9.81
N ALA A 35 13.10 -0.03 -10.69
CA ALA A 35 12.21 1.09 -10.95
C ALA A 35 11.44 1.52 -9.68
N ARG A 36 11.32 2.83 -9.45
CA ARG A 36 10.64 3.38 -8.26
C ARG A 36 9.15 3.07 -8.21
N SER A 37 8.45 3.08 -9.34
CA SER A 37 6.99 2.93 -9.40
C SER A 37 6.47 1.67 -8.66
N PRO A 38 6.99 0.45 -8.92
CA PRO A 38 6.55 -0.74 -8.17
C PRO A 38 6.92 -0.70 -6.68
N VAL A 39 8.09 -0.14 -6.33
CA VAL A 39 8.52 0.03 -4.93
C VAL A 39 7.61 1.00 -4.18
N LYS A 40 7.21 2.12 -4.82
CA LYS A 40 6.25 3.09 -4.27
C LYS A 40 4.90 2.43 -3.99
N GLY A 41 4.40 1.63 -4.92
CA GLY A 41 3.15 0.90 -4.73
C GLY A 41 3.23 -0.08 -3.55
N LEU A 42 4.35 -0.78 -3.39
CA LEU A 42 4.59 -1.66 -2.24
C LEU A 42 4.69 -0.88 -0.93
N TYR A 43 5.43 0.23 -0.91
CA TYR A 43 5.60 1.10 0.27
C TYR A 43 4.27 1.65 0.78
N LEU A 44 3.39 2.14 -0.11
CA LEU A 44 2.08 2.64 0.29
C LEU A 44 1.19 1.55 0.91
N ARG A 45 1.27 0.30 0.43
CA ARG A 45 0.54 -0.83 1.04
C ARG A 45 1.18 -1.27 2.36
N TRP A 46 2.51 -1.29 2.43
CA TRP A 46 3.25 -1.59 3.66
C TRP A 46 2.91 -0.59 4.78
N ARG A 47 2.71 0.69 4.45
CA ARG A 47 2.27 1.69 5.43
C ARG A 47 0.86 1.44 6.01
N ILE A 48 0.05 0.58 5.39
CA ILE A 48 -1.28 0.20 5.87
C ILE A 48 -1.20 -1.12 6.64
N HIS A 49 -0.51 -2.12 6.07
CA HIS A 49 -0.57 -3.51 6.53
C HIS A 49 0.72 -3.98 7.23
N GLY A 50 1.75 -3.14 7.30
CA GLY A 50 3.10 -3.53 7.70
C GLY A 50 3.63 -4.70 6.87
N ARG A 51 4.29 -5.65 7.54
CA ARG A 51 4.83 -6.87 6.93
C ARG A 51 3.75 -7.77 6.31
N GLY A 52 2.48 -7.63 6.71
CA GLY A 52 1.35 -8.36 6.14
C GLY A 52 1.18 -8.16 4.63
N VAL A 53 1.81 -7.15 4.03
CA VAL A 53 1.85 -6.92 2.58
C VAL A 53 2.51 -8.05 1.77
N LEU A 54 3.34 -8.88 2.41
CA LEU A 54 4.01 -10.02 1.77
C LEU A 54 3.08 -11.23 1.64
N VAL A 55 2.03 -11.31 2.47
CA VAL A 55 1.05 -12.40 2.39
C VAL A 55 0.19 -12.21 1.14
N ALA A 56 -0.10 -13.31 0.45
CA ALA A 56 -0.95 -13.31 -0.73
C ALA A 56 -2.26 -12.56 -0.44
N LYS A 57 -2.54 -11.53 -1.27
CA LYS A 57 -3.71 -10.67 -1.14
C LYS A 57 -4.98 -11.51 -1.09
N GLN A 58 -5.84 -11.31 -0.08
CA GLN A 58 -7.25 -11.70 -0.21
C GLN A 58 -7.86 -10.89 -1.36
N THR A 59 -8.09 -11.57 -2.49
CA THR A 59 -8.38 -10.93 -3.77
C THR A 59 -9.72 -10.22 -3.83
N LYS A 60 -10.59 -10.40 -2.82
CA LYS A 60 -11.90 -9.74 -2.72
C LYS A 60 -12.20 -9.36 -1.27
N GLN A 61 -11.88 -8.12 -0.90
CA GLN A 61 -12.51 -7.47 0.25
C GLN A 61 -13.67 -6.61 -0.29
N VAL A 62 -14.87 -6.86 0.25
CA VAL A 62 -16.06 -6.04 -0.01
C VAL A 62 -16.23 -5.13 1.20
N TYR A 63 -16.24 -3.83 0.96
CA TYR A 63 -16.56 -2.83 1.97
C TYR A 63 -18.02 -2.41 1.78
N SER A 64 -18.75 -2.25 2.88
CA SER A 64 -20.11 -1.71 2.83
C SER A 64 -20.12 -0.30 2.25
N PHE A 65 -21.25 0.10 1.68
CA PHE A 65 -21.44 1.45 1.15
C PHE A 65 -21.22 2.50 2.25
N GLU A 66 -21.84 2.32 3.41
CA GLU A 66 -21.73 3.22 4.56
C GLU A 66 -20.28 3.43 5.02
N LEU A 67 -19.49 2.36 5.09
CA LEU A 67 -18.08 2.46 5.47
C LEU A 67 -17.29 3.28 4.45
N LYS A 68 -17.52 3.06 3.15
CA LYS A 68 -16.84 3.84 2.11
C LYS A 68 -17.25 5.30 2.15
N LEU A 69 -18.54 5.57 2.32
CA LEU A 69 -19.08 6.93 2.37
C LEU A 69 -18.43 7.73 3.52
N ALA A 70 -18.43 7.18 4.73
CA ALA A 70 -17.83 7.83 5.90
C ALA A 70 -16.33 8.13 5.70
N LEU A 71 -15.59 7.24 5.04
CA LEU A 71 -14.16 7.45 4.75
C LEU A 71 -13.93 8.52 3.68
N VAL A 72 -14.79 8.58 2.66
CA VAL A 72 -14.71 9.62 1.61
C VAL A 72 -15.03 10.99 2.17
N GLU A 73 -16.05 11.11 3.03
CA GLU A 73 -16.39 12.38 3.68
C GLU A 73 -15.23 12.92 4.52
N ARG A 74 -14.60 12.07 5.34
CA ARG A 74 -13.40 12.43 6.11
C ARG A 74 -12.21 12.80 5.23
N PHE A 75 -12.03 12.10 4.11
CA PHE A 75 -11.00 12.44 3.13
C PHE A 75 -11.23 13.83 2.51
N ILE A 76 -12.47 14.16 2.17
CA ILE A 76 -12.86 15.49 1.66
C ILE A 76 -12.65 16.56 2.73
N ALA A 77 -12.87 16.23 4.01
CA ALA A 77 -12.59 17.13 5.15
C ALA A 77 -11.08 17.37 5.40
N GLY A 78 -10.19 16.73 4.63
CA GLY A 78 -8.74 16.99 4.64
C GLY A 78 -7.91 15.94 5.37
N GLU A 79 -8.53 14.86 5.88
CA GLU A 79 -7.76 13.75 6.45
C GLU A 79 -6.98 13.00 5.37
N THR A 80 -5.84 12.42 5.76
CA THR A 80 -4.98 11.75 4.77
C THR A 80 -5.56 10.39 4.37
N ALA A 81 -5.70 10.14 3.05
CA ALA A 81 -6.15 8.84 2.53
C ALA A 81 -5.31 7.66 3.03
N GLN A 82 -4.04 7.90 3.38
CA GLN A 82 -3.16 6.87 3.93
C GLN A 82 -3.54 6.49 5.37
N ALA A 83 -3.85 7.49 6.22
CA ALA A 83 -4.29 7.26 7.59
C ALA A 83 -5.67 6.58 7.61
N LEU A 84 -6.61 7.10 6.82
CA LEU A 84 -7.95 6.53 6.69
C LEU A 84 -7.91 5.07 6.19
N ALA A 85 -7.03 4.77 5.24
CA ALA A 85 -6.84 3.41 4.75
C ALA A 85 -6.26 2.47 5.82
N ALA A 86 -5.29 2.95 6.61
CA ALA A 86 -4.72 2.19 7.71
C ALA A 86 -5.76 1.92 8.81
N GLU A 87 -6.54 2.94 9.19
CA GLU A 87 -7.60 2.85 10.19
C GLU A 87 -8.70 1.85 9.79
N ALA A 88 -9.18 1.92 8.54
CA ALA A 88 -10.26 1.07 8.05
C ALA A 88 -9.78 -0.27 7.46
N GLY A 89 -8.47 -0.57 7.54
CA GLY A 89 -7.90 -1.81 6.98
C GLY A 89 -8.09 -1.94 5.46
N LEU A 90 -8.15 -0.83 4.73
CA LEU A 90 -8.33 -0.84 3.28
C LEU A 90 -7.13 -1.46 2.56
N SER A 91 -7.38 -2.23 1.50
CA SER A 91 -6.29 -2.83 0.71
C SER A 91 -5.37 -1.82 0.00
N SER A 92 -5.83 -0.58 -0.18
CA SER A 92 -5.03 0.55 -0.67
C SER A 92 -5.72 1.87 -0.40
N SER A 93 -4.94 2.94 -0.19
CA SER A 93 -5.44 4.31 -0.11
C SER A 93 -6.00 4.84 -1.44
N GLY A 94 -5.76 4.15 -2.56
CA GLY A 94 -6.31 4.53 -3.87
C GLY A 94 -7.84 4.40 -3.93
N LEU A 95 -8.44 3.57 -3.07
CA LEU A 95 -9.89 3.38 -3.00
C LEU A 95 -10.66 4.65 -2.60
N LEU A 96 -9.99 5.64 -2.01
CA LEU A 96 -10.58 6.92 -1.59
C LEU A 96 -10.34 8.05 -2.60
N LYS A 97 -9.55 7.81 -3.64
CA LYS A 97 -9.15 8.81 -4.65
C LYS A 97 -9.79 8.58 -6.02
N ASN A 98 -10.59 7.53 -6.15
CA ASN A 98 -11.21 7.10 -7.39
C ASN A 98 -12.60 7.70 -7.58
#